data_AF-A0A820G7A1-F1
#
_entry.id   AF-A0A820G7A1-F1
#
_cell.length_a   1.000
_cell.length_b   1.000
_cell.length_c   1.000
_cell.angle_alpha   90.00
_cell.angle_beta   90.00
_cell.angle_gamma   90.00
#
_symmetry.space_group_name_H-M   'P 1'
#
loop_
_entity.id
_entity.type
_entity.pdbx_description
1 polymer ?
#
loop_
_entity_poly.entity_id
_entity_poly.type
_entity_poly.pdbx_seq_one_letter_code
_entity_poly.pdbx_strand_id
1 'polypeptide(L)'
;MTEPTEKLSLDNDLRYRYEYLAEFLNFTNDNIKILNQLSIYIQPMIPVIVDEVYRKLFSFDITKQYFFPDASHSCFGNLFSSTKHSSVSFDGDDIEFRRNMLSKYLNKILTEQEWDDSFLRYLSCVGQVHTHEMGTPTIHVDYMHISALIGFLEHIIIDIILKITNIDCQTKYRAVAAMNKFFWIQNQFLRMHYKEEEKR
;
A
#
# COMPACT_ATOMS: atom_id res chain seq x y z
N MET A 1 3.28 32.34 17.17
CA MET A 1 2.39 31.15 17.18
C MET A 1 1.62 31.11 15.88
N THR A 2 2.19 30.44 14.87
CA THR A 2 1.64 30.26 13.51
C THR A 2 1.39 28.77 13.21
N GLU A 3 1.39 27.92 14.23
CA GLU A 3 1.27 26.46 14.13
C GLU A 3 -0.12 25.87 13.82
N PRO A 4 -1.28 26.56 13.94
CA PRO A 4 -2.57 25.94 13.61
C PRO A 4 -2.72 25.60 12.12
N THR A 5 -2.10 26.36 11.23
CA THR A 5 -2.39 26.33 9.78
C THR A 5 -1.68 25.20 9.05
N GLU A 6 -0.40 24.97 9.32
CA GLU A 6 0.41 23.95 8.64
C GLU A 6 -0.07 22.52 8.96
N LYS A 7 -0.38 22.25 10.22
CA LYS A 7 -0.95 20.96 10.64
C LYS A 7 -2.27 20.66 9.93
N LEU A 8 -3.16 21.64 9.83
CA LEU A 8 -4.44 21.49 9.13
C LEU A 8 -4.24 21.23 7.63
N SER A 9 -3.28 21.90 6.99
CA SER A 9 -2.93 21.64 5.60
C SER A 9 -2.37 20.23 5.40
N LEU A 10 -1.45 19.78 6.27
CA LEU A 10 -0.94 18.41 6.22
C LEU A 10 -2.04 17.37 6.38
N ASP A 11 -3.09 17.65 7.16
CA ASP A 11 -4.17 16.70 7.41
C ASP A 11 -5.20 16.66 6.27
N ASN A 12 -5.50 17.80 5.62
CA ASN A 12 -6.64 17.92 4.71
C ASN A 12 -6.27 18.18 3.23
N ASP A 13 -5.03 18.54 2.91
CA ASP A 13 -4.57 18.81 1.55
C ASP A 13 -3.53 17.76 1.11
N LEU A 14 -3.94 16.89 0.18
CA LEU A 14 -3.09 15.83 -0.35
C LEU A 14 -1.86 16.37 -1.09
N ARG A 15 -2.00 17.50 -1.82
CA ARG A 15 -0.91 18.13 -2.56
C ARG A 15 0.11 18.68 -1.56
N TYR A 16 -0.35 19.46 -0.59
CA TYR A 16 0.52 20.04 0.44
C TYR A 16 1.26 18.94 1.24
N ARG A 17 0.54 17.88 1.65
CA ARG A 17 1.14 16.71 2.31
C ARG A 17 2.22 16.06 1.45
N TYR A 18 1.94 15.84 0.17
CA TYR A 18 2.92 15.24 -0.74
C TYR A 18 4.15 16.13 -0.90
N GLU A 19 3.97 17.42 -1.13
CA GLU A 19 5.08 18.37 -1.31
C GLU A 19 5.99 18.40 -0.07
N TYR A 20 5.40 18.47 1.12
CA TYR A 20 6.14 18.37 2.38
C TYR A 20 6.95 17.07 2.48
N LEU A 21 6.32 15.92 2.22
CA LEU A 21 6.99 14.61 2.29
C LEU A 21 8.08 14.46 1.23
N ALA A 22 7.82 14.96 0.02
CA ALA A 22 8.75 14.92 -1.09
C ALA A 22 9.98 15.77 -0.80
N GLU A 23 9.80 16.98 -0.26
CA GLU A 23 10.90 17.82 0.20
C GLU A 23 11.68 17.14 1.33
N PHE A 24 10.99 16.64 2.36
CA PHE A 24 11.63 16.00 3.51
C PHE A 24 12.45 14.76 3.14
N LEU A 25 11.94 13.93 2.24
CA LEU A 25 12.60 12.69 1.79
C LEU A 25 13.55 12.90 0.60
N ASN A 26 13.67 14.13 0.09
CA ASN A 26 14.34 14.44 -1.16
C ASN A 26 13.83 13.55 -2.31
N PHE A 27 12.50 13.38 -2.41
CA PHE A 27 11.84 12.68 -3.50
C PHE A 27 11.57 13.66 -4.64
N THR A 28 12.20 13.43 -5.79
CA THR A 28 12.13 14.36 -6.93
C THR A 28 11.58 13.66 -8.18
N ASN A 29 11.35 14.42 -9.25
CA ASN A 29 10.95 13.87 -10.54
C ASN A 29 11.95 12.84 -11.09
N ASP A 30 13.23 12.89 -10.71
CA ASP A 30 14.20 11.87 -11.11
C ASP A 30 13.97 10.53 -10.39
N ASN A 31 13.38 10.56 -9.19
CA ASN A 31 12.90 9.34 -8.54
C ASN A 31 11.70 8.74 -9.28
N ILE A 32 10.78 9.55 -9.80
CA ILE A 32 9.67 9.05 -10.63
C ILE A 32 10.23 8.40 -11.91
N LYS A 33 11.13 9.10 -12.62
CA LYS A 33 11.76 8.58 -13.85
C LYS A 33 12.50 7.27 -13.63
N ILE A 34 13.27 7.13 -12.55
CA ILE A 34 14.01 5.88 -12.28
C ILE A 34 13.04 4.74 -11.97
N LEU A 35 11.93 4.99 -11.26
CA LEU A 35 10.89 3.99 -11.04
C LEU A 35 10.24 3.56 -12.36
N ASN A 36 9.95 4.49 -13.26
CA ASN A 36 9.41 4.17 -14.58
C ASN A 36 10.38 3.36 -15.44
N GLN A 37 11.68 3.65 -15.38
CA GLN A 37 12.70 2.88 -16.08
C GLN A 37 12.79 1.43 -15.59
N LEU A 38 12.48 1.17 -14.32
CA LEU A 38 12.48 -0.19 -13.77
C LEU A 38 11.24 -1.00 -14.11
N SER A 39 10.18 -0.36 -14.63
CA SER A 39 8.90 -1.02 -14.93
C SER A 39 9.09 -2.29 -15.76
N ILE A 40 9.95 -2.25 -16.79
CA ILE A 40 10.22 -3.41 -17.67
C ILE A 40 10.80 -4.62 -16.94
N TYR A 41 11.46 -4.41 -15.80
CA TYR A 41 12.06 -5.47 -14.99
C TYR A 41 11.11 -5.95 -13.89
N ILE A 42 10.37 -5.03 -13.27
CA ILE A 42 9.52 -5.33 -12.11
C ILE A 42 8.13 -5.84 -12.55
N GLN A 43 7.56 -5.32 -13.63
CA GLN A 43 6.23 -5.72 -14.11
C GLN A 43 6.09 -7.23 -14.36
N PRO A 44 7.05 -7.91 -15.04
CA PRO A 44 6.99 -9.37 -15.20
C PRO A 44 7.03 -10.14 -13.88
N MET A 45 7.57 -9.53 -12.82
CA MET A 45 7.69 -10.13 -11.49
C MET A 45 6.45 -9.88 -10.60
N ILE A 46 5.54 -8.98 -10.99
CA ILE A 46 4.34 -8.64 -10.18
C ILE A 46 3.53 -9.87 -9.77
N PRO A 47 3.25 -10.86 -10.63
CA PRO A 47 2.52 -12.06 -10.20
C PRO A 47 3.19 -12.78 -9.03
N VAL A 48 4.53 -12.89 -9.06
CA VAL A 48 5.32 -13.52 -7.99
C VAL A 48 5.31 -12.66 -6.72
N ILE A 49 5.49 -11.34 -6.86
CA ILE A 49 5.45 -10.39 -5.73
C ILE A 49 4.11 -10.49 -4.99
N VAL A 50 3.01 -10.45 -5.74
CA VAL A 50 1.65 -10.54 -5.20
C VAL A 50 1.46 -11.87 -4.50
N ASP A 51 1.93 -12.97 -5.09
CA ASP A 51 1.80 -14.28 -4.49
C ASP A 51 2.56 -14.41 -3.16
N GLU A 52 3.79 -13.89 -3.08
CA GLU A 52 4.55 -13.82 -1.84
C GLU A 52 3.87 -12.96 -0.77
N VAL A 53 3.26 -11.84 -1.15
CA VAL A 53 2.46 -11.00 -0.25
C VAL A 53 1.30 -11.78 0.38
N TYR A 54 0.52 -12.51 -0.41
CA TYR A 54 -0.61 -13.27 0.12
C TYR A 54 -0.17 -14.47 0.93
N ARG A 55 0.89 -15.18 0.53
CA ARG A 55 1.51 -16.22 1.38
C ARG A 55 1.91 -15.64 2.73
N LYS A 56 2.53 -14.46 2.75
CA LYS A 56 2.95 -13.80 3.99
C LYS A 56 1.75 -13.44 4.87
N LEU A 57 0.71 -12.84 4.31
CA LEU A 57 -0.52 -12.50 5.03
C LEU A 57 -1.24 -13.73 5.58
N PHE A 58 -1.18 -14.87 4.88
CA PHE A 58 -1.79 -16.12 5.34
C PHE A 58 -0.89 -16.92 6.31
N SER A 59 0.38 -16.53 6.46
CA SER A 59 1.33 -17.18 7.38
C SER A 59 1.18 -16.76 8.85
N PHE A 60 0.39 -15.72 9.14
CA PHE A 60 0.05 -15.30 10.49
C PHE A 60 -1.46 -15.29 10.68
N ASP A 61 -1.96 -15.92 11.74
CA ASP A 61 -3.39 -15.97 12.03
C ASP A 61 -4.01 -14.56 12.15
N ILE A 62 -3.28 -13.63 12.79
CA ILE A 62 -3.73 -12.25 13.02
C ILE A 62 -3.93 -11.43 11.72
N THR A 63 -3.19 -11.73 10.66
CA THR A 63 -3.40 -11.07 9.35
C THR A 63 -4.33 -11.88 8.46
N LYS A 64 -4.30 -13.21 8.58
CA LYS A 64 -5.17 -14.11 7.83
C LYS A 64 -6.65 -13.90 8.19
N GLN A 65 -6.94 -13.54 9.45
CA GLN A 65 -8.31 -13.32 9.89
C GLN A 65 -9.05 -12.33 8.98
N TYR A 66 -8.45 -11.19 8.57
CA TYR A 66 -9.09 -10.16 7.74
C TYR A 66 -9.65 -10.62 6.38
N PHE A 67 -9.33 -11.85 5.96
CA PHE A 67 -9.85 -12.44 4.73
C PHE A 67 -11.09 -13.31 4.96
N PHE A 68 -11.42 -13.68 6.20
CA PHE A 68 -12.62 -14.47 6.51
C PHE A 68 -13.85 -13.58 6.74
N PRO A 69 -15.04 -13.97 6.25
CA PRO A 69 -16.29 -13.25 6.50
C PRO A 69 -16.60 -13.05 7.99
N ASP A 70 -16.13 -13.97 8.83
CA ASP A 70 -16.39 -14.01 10.28
C ASP A 70 -15.33 -13.28 11.13
N ALA A 71 -14.31 -12.67 10.52
CA ALA A 71 -13.22 -12.02 11.25
C ALA A 71 -13.51 -10.61 11.74
N SER A 72 -14.77 -10.18 11.66
CA SER A 72 -15.27 -9.23 12.65
C SER A 72 -15.33 -9.94 14.00
N HIS A 73 -14.28 -9.80 14.80
CA HIS A 73 -14.44 -9.83 16.25
C HIS A 73 -15.25 -8.59 16.68
N SER A 74 -16.52 -8.54 16.28
CA SER A 74 -17.51 -7.90 17.13
C SER A 74 -17.68 -8.79 18.34
N CYS A 75 -17.70 -8.15 19.50
CA CYS A 75 -18.42 -8.57 20.69
C CYS A 75 -19.94 -8.86 20.42
N PHE A 76 -20.38 -8.94 19.16
CA PHE A 76 -21.75 -9.15 18.75
C PHE A 76 -21.77 -10.07 17.53
N GLY A 77 -22.03 -11.35 17.79
CA GLY A 77 -22.02 -12.40 16.79
C GLY A 77 -23.02 -12.21 15.65
N ASN A 78 -22.80 -13.04 14.62
CA ASN A 78 -23.78 -13.53 13.65
C ASN A 78 -24.84 -12.53 13.19
N LEU A 79 -24.52 -11.73 12.17
CA LEU A 79 -25.56 -11.17 11.30
C LEU A 79 -25.19 -11.14 9.80
N PHE A 80 -24.25 -11.99 9.37
CA PHE A 80 -24.20 -12.47 7.99
C PHE A 80 -24.42 -13.97 7.96
N SER A 81 -25.60 -14.41 8.40
CA SER A 81 -26.14 -15.67 7.94
C SER A 81 -26.61 -15.51 6.49
N SER A 82 -25.73 -15.78 5.54
CA SER A 82 -26.15 -16.27 4.22
C SER A 82 -25.23 -17.42 3.84
N THR A 83 -25.59 -18.59 4.36
CA THR A 83 -25.49 -19.90 3.70
C THR A 83 -24.48 -19.99 2.56
N LYS A 84 -23.19 -19.96 2.90
CA LYS A 84 -22.12 -20.69 2.24
C LYS A 84 -20.95 -20.69 3.21
N HIS A 85 -20.80 -21.82 3.91
CA HIS A 85 -19.50 -22.27 4.38
C HIS A 85 -18.59 -22.46 3.16
N SER A 86 -18.15 -21.38 2.53
CA SER A 86 -16.95 -21.42 1.70
C SER A 86 -15.86 -20.94 2.61
N SER A 87 -15.13 -21.91 3.19
CA SER A 87 -13.77 -21.68 3.66
C SER A 87 -13.10 -20.73 2.67
N VAL A 88 -12.61 -19.58 3.13
CA VAL A 88 -11.83 -18.69 2.29
C VAL A 88 -10.58 -19.46 1.90
N SER A 89 -10.62 -20.01 0.69
CA SER A 89 -9.50 -20.71 0.09
C SER A 89 -8.53 -19.66 -0.40
N PHE A 90 -7.23 -19.95 -0.29
CA PHE A 90 -6.16 -19.14 -0.86
C PHE A 90 -6.38 -18.81 -2.35
N ASP A 91 -7.15 -19.66 -3.04
CA ASP A 91 -7.51 -19.55 -4.46
C ASP A 91 -9.00 -19.17 -4.68
N GLY A 92 -9.66 -18.53 -3.71
CA GLY A 92 -11.05 -18.07 -3.87
C GLY A 92 -11.16 -16.77 -4.67
N ASP A 93 -12.29 -16.57 -5.35
CA ASP A 93 -12.59 -15.40 -6.20
C ASP A 93 -12.33 -14.04 -5.51
N ASP A 94 -12.63 -13.94 -4.21
CA ASP A 94 -12.39 -12.73 -3.41
C ASP A 94 -10.90 -12.42 -3.23
N ILE A 95 -10.06 -13.45 -3.04
CA ILE A 95 -8.61 -13.28 -2.94
C ILE A 95 -8.03 -12.94 -4.30
N GLU A 96 -8.50 -13.58 -5.37
CA GLU A 96 -8.08 -13.25 -6.73
C GLU A 96 -8.39 -11.78 -7.08
N PHE A 97 -9.57 -11.28 -6.72
CA PHE A 97 -9.92 -9.87 -6.90
C PHE A 97 -8.92 -8.95 -6.17
N ARG A 98 -8.62 -9.23 -4.90
CA ARG A 98 -7.67 -8.40 -4.13
C ARG A 98 -6.23 -8.51 -4.64
N ARG A 99 -5.81 -9.69 -5.11
CA ARG A 99 -4.53 -9.90 -5.81
C ARG A 99 -4.44 -9.03 -7.06
N ASN A 100 -5.50 -8.99 -7.85
CA ASN A 100 -5.59 -8.15 -9.04
C ASN A 100 -5.53 -6.65 -8.70
N MET A 101 -6.12 -6.21 -7.59
CA MET A 101 -6.01 -4.82 -7.13
C MET A 101 -4.57 -4.45 -6.73
N LEU A 102 -3.87 -5.34 -6.01
CA LEU A 102 -2.45 -5.14 -5.69
C LEU A 102 -1.57 -5.10 -6.96
N SER A 103 -1.83 -5.98 -7.94
CA SER A 103 -1.16 -5.95 -9.24
C SER A 103 -1.37 -4.62 -9.97
N LYS A 104 -2.60 -4.10 -9.98
CA LYS A 104 -2.93 -2.81 -10.59
C LYS A 104 -2.22 -1.66 -9.89
N TYR A 105 -2.17 -1.69 -8.56
CA TYR A 105 -1.46 -0.71 -7.75
C TYR A 105 0.04 -0.67 -8.07
N LEU A 106 0.71 -1.83 -8.04
CA LEU A 106 2.13 -1.94 -8.38
C LEU A 106 2.43 -1.48 -9.81
N ASN A 107 1.59 -1.87 -10.77
CA ASN A 107 1.73 -1.39 -12.14
C ASN A 107 1.60 0.13 -12.22
N LYS A 108 0.57 0.70 -11.57
CA LYS A 108 0.32 2.14 -11.64
C LYS A 108 1.47 2.95 -11.07
N ILE A 109 2.06 2.54 -9.94
CA ILE A 109 3.27 3.19 -9.37
C ILE A 109 4.43 3.19 -10.39
N LEU A 110 4.65 2.06 -11.05
CA LEU A 110 5.76 1.88 -11.99
C LEU A 110 5.53 2.61 -13.31
N THR A 111 4.28 2.95 -13.68
CA THR A 111 3.99 3.56 -14.98
C THR A 111 3.58 5.02 -14.89
N GLU A 112 3.18 5.51 -13.71
CA GLU A 112 2.78 6.90 -13.55
C GLU A 112 3.97 7.83 -13.79
N GLN A 113 3.83 8.74 -14.74
CA GLN A 113 4.90 9.67 -15.14
C GLN A 113 4.86 10.99 -14.36
N GLU A 114 3.67 11.36 -13.89
CA GLU A 114 3.43 12.61 -13.17
C GLU A 114 2.61 12.34 -11.91
N TRP A 115 3.09 12.80 -10.76
CA TRP A 115 2.38 12.67 -9.50
C TRP A 115 1.49 13.89 -9.27
N ASP A 116 0.49 14.01 -10.16
CA ASP A 116 -0.53 15.04 -10.14
C ASP A 116 -1.59 14.78 -9.05
N ASP A 117 -2.57 15.68 -8.89
CA ASP A 117 -3.58 15.54 -7.84
C ASP A 117 -4.45 14.30 -8.04
N SER A 118 -4.58 13.81 -9.28
CA SER A 118 -5.29 12.58 -9.59
C SER A 118 -4.58 11.36 -9.03
N PHE A 119 -3.26 11.29 -9.23
CA PHE A 119 -2.44 10.23 -8.67
C PHE A 119 -2.38 10.30 -7.14
N LEU A 120 -2.27 11.49 -6.55
CA LEU A 120 -2.28 11.63 -5.08
C LEU A 120 -3.61 11.18 -4.46
N ARG A 121 -4.75 11.50 -5.11
CA ARG A 121 -6.06 10.95 -4.72
C ARG A 121 -6.10 9.42 -4.82
N TYR A 122 -5.48 8.85 -5.85
CA TYR A 122 -5.34 7.41 -5.98
C TYR A 122 -4.55 6.79 -4.81
N LEU A 123 -3.40 7.37 -4.44
CA LEU A 123 -2.60 6.89 -3.30
C LEU A 123 -3.36 6.99 -1.96
N SER A 124 -4.15 8.05 -1.76
CA SER A 124 -5.02 8.20 -0.59
C SER A 124 -6.14 7.16 -0.57
N CYS A 125 -6.79 6.91 -1.71
CA CYS A 125 -7.83 5.88 -1.83
C CYS A 125 -7.31 4.47 -1.45
N VAL A 126 -6.06 4.15 -1.79
CA VAL A 126 -5.42 2.90 -1.33
C VAL A 126 -5.38 2.80 0.20
N GLY A 127 -5.28 3.90 0.94
CA GLY A 127 -5.44 3.89 2.40
C GLY A 127 -6.87 3.72 2.85
N GLN A 128 -7.79 4.48 2.26
CA GLN A 128 -9.21 4.46 2.64
C GLN A 128 -9.87 3.08 2.53
N VAL A 129 -9.46 2.25 1.56
CA VAL A 129 -10.04 0.90 1.38
C VAL A 129 -9.68 -0.08 2.51
N HIS A 130 -8.70 0.26 3.36
CA HIS A 130 -8.29 -0.55 4.52
C HIS A 130 -8.91 -0.06 5.84
N THR A 131 -9.68 1.03 5.80
CA THR A 131 -10.37 1.63 6.93
C THR A 131 -11.89 1.64 6.72
N HIS A 132 -12.64 2.06 7.74
CA HIS A 132 -14.10 2.15 7.68
C HIS A 132 -14.63 3.26 6.73
N GLU A 133 -13.77 4.15 6.21
CA GLU A 133 -14.20 5.28 5.38
C GLU A 133 -14.68 4.84 3.98
N MET A 134 -14.02 3.84 3.38
CA MET A 134 -14.34 3.33 2.03
C MET A 134 -14.17 1.81 1.89
N GLY A 135 -13.68 1.10 2.92
CA GLY A 135 -13.71 -0.35 2.95
C GLY A 135 -15.15 -0.88 2.84
N THR A 136 -15.31 -2.18 2.55
CA THR A 136 -16.59 -2.81 2.94
C THR A 136 -16.79 -2.56 4.44
N PRO A 137 -18.03 -2.38 4.93
CA PRO A 137 -18.30 -2.05 6.34
C PRO A 137 -17.63 -3.00 7.36
N THR A 138 -17.16 -4.15 6.89
CA THR A 138 -16.54 -5.25 7.62
C THR A 138 -15.01 -5.26 7.60
N ILE A 139 -14.33 -4.45 6.78
CA ILE A 139 -12.87 -4.43 6.70
C ILE A 139 -12.30 -3.23 7.45
N HIS A 140 -11.65 -3.51 8.56
CA HIS A 140 -10.83 -2.56 9.31
C HIS A 140 -9.53 -3.26 9.67
N VAL A 141 -8.44 -2.91 8.97
CA VAL A 141 -7.13 -3.54 9.19
C VAL A 141 -6.31 -2.64 10.09
N ASP A 142 -5.82 -3.15 11.22
CA ASP A 142 -4.95 -2.40 12.13
C ASP A 142 -3.74 -1.81 11.38
N TYR A 143 -3.46 -0.52 11.62
CA TYR A 143 -2.36 0.19 10.97
C TYR A 143 -1.01 -0.52 11.13
N MET A 144 -0.75 -1.16 12.26
CA MET A 144 0.46 -1.95 12.48
C MET A 144 0.63 -3.03 11.40
N HIS A 145 -0.44 -3.73 11.04
CA HIS A 145 -0.40 -4.80 10.03
C HIS A 145 -0.21 -4.23 8.62
N ILE A 146 -0.87 -3.12 8.30
CA ILE A 146 -0.68 -2.43 7.02
C ILE A 146 0.76 -1.89 6.89
N SER A 147 1.27 -1.24 7.93
CA SER A 147 2.63 -0.68 7.91
C SER A 147 3.69 -1.79 7.79
N ALA A 148 3.51 -2.91 8.50
CA ALA A 148 4.37 -4.08 8.36
C ALA A 148 4.31 -4.69 6.94
N LEU A 149 3.12 -4.76 6.34
CA LEU A 149 2.94 -5.27 4.98
C LEU A 149 3.66 -4.40 3.95
N ILE A 150 3.57 -3.07 4.07
CA ILE A 150 4.28 -2.15 3.19
C ILE A 150 5.79 -2.32 3.30
N GLY A 151 6.33 -2.47 4.52
CA GLY A 151 7.76 -2.75 4.70
C GLY A 151 8.20 -4.09 4.09
N PHE A 152 7.34 -5.12 4.16
CA PHE A 152 7.60 -6.40 3.50
C PHE A 152 7.58 -6.28 1.97
N LEU A 153 6.60 -5.57 1.42
CA LEU A 153 6.48 -5.33 -0.02
C LEU A 153 7.67 -4.52 -0.56
N GLU A 154 8.09 -3.48 0.17
CA GLU A 154 9.30 -2.72 -0.12
C GLU A 154 10.52 -3.64 -0.22
N HIS A 155 10.72 -4.50 0.78
CA HIS A 155 11.86 -5.42 0.83
C HIS A 155 11.90 -6.37 -0.38
N ILE A 156 10.77 -6.98 -0.76
CA ILE A 156 10.69 -7.87 -1.93
C ILE A 156 11.13 -7.12 -3.19
N ILE A 157 10.64 -5.90 -3.39
CA ILE A 157 10.93 -5.14 -4.60
C ILE A 157 12.40 -4.69 -4.63
N ILE A 158 12.95 -4.27 -3.50
CA ILE A 158 14.38 -3.93 -3.38
C ILE A 158 15.25 -5.15 -3.73
N ASP A 159 14.93 -6.34 -3.21
CA ASP A 159 15.66 -7.56 -3.52
C ASP A 159 15.61 -7.90 -5.03
N ILE A 160 14.45 -7.72 -5.67
CA ILE A 160 14.31 -7.87 -7.13
C ILE A 160 15.23 -6.87 -7.86
N ILE A 161 15.22 -5.58 -7.48
CA ILE A 161 16.07 -4.55 -8.09
C ILE A 161 17.55 -4.92 -7.99
N LEU A 162 17.99 -5.39 -6.83
CA LEU A 162 19.39 -5.76 -6.59
C LEU A 162 19.83 -6.97 -7.44
N LYS A 163 18.90 -7.87 -7.78
CA LYS A 163 19.15 -9.07 -8.61
C LYS A 163 19.18 -8.80 -10.12
N ILE A 164 18.74 -7.63 -10.60
CA ILE A 164 18.79 -7.28 -12.03
C ILE A 164 20.26 -7.25 -12.49
N THR A 165 20.66 -8.06 -13.46
CA THR A 165 22.07 -8.19 -13.86
C THR A 165 22.52 -7.22 -14.95
N ASN A 166 21.58 -6.63 -15.68
CA ASN A 166 21.84 -5.81 -16.88
C ASN A 166 21.71 -4.30 -16.63
N ILE A 167 21.77 -3.85 -15.38
CA ILE A 167 21.83 -2.43 -15.00
C ILE A 167 23.01 -2.18 -14.06
N ASP A 168 23.63 -1.00 -14.19
CA ASP A 168 24.81 -0.64 -13.40
C ASP A 168 24.47 -0.37 -11.92
N CYS A 169 25.50 -0.39 -11.06
CA CYS A 169 25.33 -0.20 -9.62
C CYS A 169 24.76 1.17 -9.23
N GLN A 170 25.06 2.25 -9.98
CA GLN A 170 24.51 3.57 -9.69
C GLN A 170 23.01 3.63 -10.02
N THR A 171 22.59 2.99 -11.11
CA THR A 171 21.17 2.82 -11.45
C THR A 171 20.45 2.01 -10.38
N LYS A 172 21.02 0.89 -9.89
CA LYS A 172 20.46 0.13 -8.77
C LYS A 172 20.33 0.94 -7.49
N TYR A 173 21.37 1.69 -7.13
CA TYR A 173 21.35 2.54 -5.94
C TYR A 173 20.21 3.57 -6.01
N ARG A 174 20.11 4.31 -7.14
CA ARG A 174 19.05 5.31 -7.36
C ARG A 174 17.66 4.67 -7.33
N ALA A 175 17.52 3.49 -7.93
CA ALA A 175 16.30 2.70 -7.95
C ALA A 175 15.85 2.30 -6.53
N VAL A 176 16.75 1.70 -5.75
CA VAL A 176 16.48 1.31 -4.35
C VAL A 176 16.11 2.53 -3.50
N ALA A 177 16.86 3.63 -3.63
CA ALA A 177 16.58 4.86 -2.89
C ALA A 177 15.21 5.45 -3.29
N ALA A 178 14.86 5.47 -4.58
CA ALA A 178 13.56 5.94 -5.04
C ALA A 178 12.41 5.08 -4.51
N MET A 179 12.57 3.75 -4.54
CA MET A 179 11.55 2.80 -4.07
C MET A 179 11.32 2.94 -2.56
N ASN A 180 12.39 3.04 -1.78
CA ASN A 180 12.31 3.28 -0.33
C ASN A 180 11.53 4.56 -0.02
N LYS A 181 11.93 5.69 -0.62
CA LYS A 181 11.25 6.97 -0.41
C LYS A 181 9.76 6.91 -0.80
N PHE A 182 9.45 6.27 -1.92
CA PHE A 182 8.06 6.06 -2.35
C PHE A 182 7.24 5.33 -1.28
N PHE A 183 7.73 4.21 -0.75
CA PHE A 183 6.99 3.46 0.26
C PHE A 183 6.81 4.22 1.57
N TRP A 184 7.77 5.07 1.95
CA TRP A 184 7.59 5.99 3.06
C TRP A 184 6.49 7.04 2.80
N ILE A 185 6.42 7.60 1.59
CA ILE A 185 5.33 8.50 1.18
C ILE A 185 4.00 7.76 1.24
N GLN A 186 3.91 6.57 0.63
CA GLN A 186 2.69 5.75 0.68
C GLN A 186 2.28 5.45 2.13
N ASN A 187 3.21 5.08 3.01
CA ASN A 187 2.92 4.79 4.41
C ASN A 187 2.32 6.00 5.13
N GLN A 188 2.74 7.22 4.79
CA GLN A 188 2.12 8.44 5.33
C GLN A 188 0.73 8.73 4.76
N PHE A 189 0.48 8.40 3.50
CA PHE A 189 -0.85 8.43 2.89
C PHE A 189 -1.77 7.34 3.45
N LEU A 190 -1.24 6.19 3.87
CA LEU A 190 -2.01 5.19 4.60
C LEU A 190 -2.37 5.73 6.00
N ARG A 191 -1.36 6.17 6.75
CA ARG A 191 -1.50 6.64 8.15
C ARG A 191 -2.54 7.73 8.32
N MET A 192 -2.73 8.62 7.34
CA MET A 192 -3.66 9.74 7.49
C MET A 192 -5.10 9.28 7.73
N HIS A 193 -5.49 8.09 7.25
CA HIS A 193 -6.83 7.52 7.43
C HIS A 193 -7.01 6.78 8.76
N TYR A 194 -5.95 6.64 9.56
CA TYR A 194 -5.96 6.00 10.88
C TYR A 194 -5.94 7.00 12.04
N LYS A 195 -5.82 8.32 11.76
CA LYS A 195 -5.67 9.37 12.77
C LYS A 195 -6.93 9.63 13.61
N GLU A 196 -8.12 9.30 13.11
CA GLU A 196 -9.37 9.48 13.88
C GLU A 196 -9.58 8.38 14.93
N GLU A 197 -8.80 7.30 14.87
CA GLU A 197 -8.95 6.11 15.73
C GLU A 197 -8.22 6.26 17.07
N GLU A 198 -7.12 7.03 17.13
CA GLU A 198 -6.38 7.33 18.37
C GLU A 198 -7.18 8.20 19.38
N LYS A 199 -8.37 8.69 19.00
CA LYS A 199 -9.24 9.50 19.85
C LYS A 199 -10.38 8.72 20.53
N ARG A 200 -10.44 7.39 20.37
CA ARG A 200 -11.44 6.54 21.03
C ARG A 200 -10.85 5.70 22.14
#